data_AF-A0A951PE64-F1
#
_entry.id   AF-A0A951PE64-F1
#
_cell.length_a   1.000
_cell.length_b   1.000
_cell.length_c   1.000
_cell.angle_alpha   90.00
_cell.angle_beta   90.00
_cell.angle_gamma   90.00
#
_symmetry.space_group_name_H-M   'P 1'
#
loop_
_entity.id
_entity.type
_entity.pdbx_description
1 polymer ?
#
loop_
_entity_poly.entity_id
_entity_poly.type
_entity_poly.pdbx_seq_one_letter_code
_entity_poly.pdbx_strand_id
1 'polypeptide(L)'
;MQRFLREVTLPYSIYLMFFLGVGLLAGSIVHFPQSPLRYFLIGTSGAMIFTVGAILTETVIHRRSLDRGEALRFVLCTLMLSIGIGMISGAIQHFTDIPRYASALIPIGFVLSLISYMLKEKIPFSRKNSSLLGVKIAAIGLPLWLVLNAAAMQIPASGHSHADSHAGIGHHEAQSQRSTDQGEQRSDVPSKSQSPAATKTDSHLGLDLEPTGLAKANRVSFTQIMLAAPAQLDLNSPALLKLQVHDQTGQPVENFDTFQEKLMHLIVVSNDLQSFQHIHPTYQTAGSFAVEAQFSQPGGHTLFADYRPTGQTEQVTVSALAVPGAVPTAASSDLVRRKTVGDIIAQLEAPTLTAGESVTLSFKLSHDDAPLTDLQPYLGEQGHLVIVRQTALLTQADYIHAHALRHPAAESISFETSFPQPGLYKLWGQFNHAGEIVVADFWVQVT
;
A
#
# COMPACT_ATOMS: atom_id res chain seq x y z
N MET A 1 -25.27 -21.62 31.26
CA MET A 1 -24.72 -20.26 31.18
C MET A 1 -23.39 -20.11 31.92
N GLN A 2 -23.32 -20.32 33.25
CA GLN A 2 -22.06 -20.16 34.02
C GLN A 2 -20.87 -21.01 33.53
N ARG A 3 -21.12 -22.26 33.11
CA ARG A 3 -20.08 -23.14 32.56
C ARG A 3 -19.49 -22.61 31.25
N PHE A 4 -20.33 -22.13 30.34
CA PHE A 4 -19.92 -21.53 29.07
C PHE A 4 -19.11 -20.24 29.29
N LEU A 5 -19.57 -19.37 30.20
CA LEU A 5 -18.84 -18.17 30.61
C LEU A 5 -17.43 -18.49 31.14
N ARG A 6 -17.29 -19.55 31.94
CA ARG A 6 -16.02 -19.94 32.57
C ARG A 6 -15.07 -20.71 31.63
N GLU A 7 -15.61 -21.61 30.81
CA GLU A 7 -14.80 -22.50 29.96
C GLU A 7 -14.47 -21.88 28.59
N VAL A 8 -15.29 -20.93 28.13
CA VAL A 8 -15.16 -20.34 26.79
C VAL A 8 -14.96 -18.83 26.87
N THR A 9 -15.94 -18.08 27.40
CA THR A 9 -15.93 -16.61 27.31
C THR A 9 -14.74 -16.00 28.04
N LEU A 10 -14.48 -16.42 29.29
CA LEU A 10 -13.40 -15.85 30.09
C LEU A 10 -12.00 -16.14 29.51
N PRO A 11 -11.61 -17.39 29.20
CA PRO A 11 -10.32 -17.67 28.56
C PRO A 11 -10.17 -16.96 27.21
N TYR A 12 -11.21 -16.95 26.38
CA TYR A 12 -11.18 -16.29 25.09
C TYR A 12 -10.95 -14.78 25.21
N SER A 13 -11.66 -14.10 26.13
CA SER A 13 -11.45 -12.66 26.36
C SER A 13 -10.04 -12.33 26.86
N ILE A 14 -9.44 -13.21 27.68
CA ILE A 14 -8.05 -13.05 28.14
C ILE A 14 -7.08 -13.20 26.95
N TYR A 15 -7.28 -14.21 26.10
CA TYR A 15 -6.48 -14.37 24.88
C TYR A 15 -6.64 -13.18 23.93
N LEU A 16 -7.86 -12.70 23.73
CA LEU A 16 -8.14 -11.53 22.91
C LEU A 16 -7.38 -10.31 23.41
N MET A 17 -7.41 -10.05 24.72
CA MET A 17 -6.65 -8.96 25.33
C MET A 17 -5.15 -9.13 25.13
N PHE A 18 -4.62 -10.34 25.34
CA PHE A 18 -3.20 -10.64 25.11
C PHE A 18 -2.78 -10.36 23.67
N PHE A 19 -3.47 -10.95 22.68
CA PHE A 19 -3.13 -10.80 21.26
C PHE A 19 -3.42 -9.39 20.72
N LEU A 20 -4.48 -8.73 21.18
CA LEU A 20 -4.75 -7.33 20.86
C LEU A 20 -3.60 -6.43 21.33
N GLY A 21 -3.12 -6.64 22.56
CA GLY A 21 -1.97 -5.91 23.09
C GLY A 21 -0.69 -6.13 22.27
N VAL A 22 -0.40 -7.37 21.86
CA VAL A 22 0.73 -7.69 20.97
C VAL A 22 0.60 -6.98 19.62
N GLY A 23 -0.59 -7.00 19.01
CA GLY A 23 -0.85 -6.37 17.73
C GLY A 23 -0.67 -4.85 17.77
N LEU A 24 -1.23 -4.19 18.80
CA LEU A 24 -1.09 -2.74 19.00
C LEU A 24 0.38 -2.34 19.25
N LEU A 25 1.13 -3.14 20.02
CA LEU A 25 2.56 -2.93 20.20
C LEU A 25 3.33 -3.05 18.87
N ALA A 26 3.12 -4.13 18.11
CA ALA A 26 3.77 -4.34 16.82
C ALA A 26 3.47 -3.20 15.84
N GLY A 27 2.18 -2.85 15.69
CA GLY A 27 1.72 -1.75 14.83
C GLY A 27 2.31 -0.40 15.26
N SER A 28 2.36 -0.12 16.57
CA SER A 28 2.94 1.13 17.08
C SER A 28 4.41 1.30 16.76
N ILE A 29 5.19 0.21 16.81
CA ILE A 29 6.63 0.25 16.56
C ILE A 29 6.88 0.45 15.07
N VAL A 30 6.22 -0.34 14.23
CA VAL A 30 6.49 -0.32 12.78
C VAL A 30 6.07 1.00 12.13
N HIS A 31 4.93 1.56 12.54
CA HIS A 31 4.44 2.83 12.00
C HIS A 31 4.91 4.06 12.78
N PHE A 32 5.75 3.90 13.81
CA PHE A 32 6.25 5.01 14.63
C PHE A 32 6.80 6.20 13.81
N PRO A 33 7.59 5.99 12.73
CA PRO A 33 8.12 7.09 11.93
C PRO A 33 7.04 7.91 11.20
N GLN A 34 5.86 7.34 10.92
CA GLN A 34 4.81 8.01 10.15
C GLN A 34 4.06 9.05 10.98
N SER A 35 3.80 8.76 12.27
CA SER A 35 3.14 9.68 13.19
C SER A 35 3.52 9.36 14.65
N PRO A 36 4.65 9.88 15.14
CA PRO A 36 5.22 9.48 16.43
C PRO A 36 4.24 9.62 17.60
N LEU A 37 3.47 10.70 17.66
CA LEU A 37 2.51 10.93 18.75
C LEU A 37 1.35 9.92 18.71
N ARG A 38 0.74 9.70 17.53
CA ARG A 38 -0.36 8.74 17.36
C ARG A 38 0.08 7.35 17.77
N TYR A 39 1.21 6.89 17.24
CA TYR A 39 1.70 5.55 17.49
C TYR A 39 2.30 5.39 18.88
N PHE A 40 2.82 6.44 19.52
CA PHE A 40 3.16 6.41 20.94
C PHE A 40 1.93 6.17 21.82
N LEU A 41 0.80 6.85 21.53
CA LEU A 41 -0.46 6.65 22.28
C LEU A 41 -1.04 5.25 22.06
N ILE A 42 -0.99 4.74 20.82
CA ILE A 42 -1.40 3.36 20.49
C ILE A 42 -0.51 2.36 21.22
N GLY A 43 0.82 2.55 21.20
CA GLY A 43 1.79 1.65 21.82
C GLY A 43 1.68 1.62 23.34
N THR A 44 1.47 2.76 23.98
CA THR A 44 1.23 2.83 25.44
C THR A 44 -0.07 2.13 25.83
N SER A 45 -1.14 2.34 25.07
CA SER A 45 -2.41 1.62 25.25
C SER A 45 -2.24 0.11 25.05
N GLY A 46 -1.54 -0.30 23.99
CA GLY A 46 -1.21 -1.69 23.70
C GLY A 46 -0.39 -2.35 24.80
N ALA A 47 0.61 -1.66 25.35
CA ALA A 47 1.43 -2.13 26.46
C ALA A 47 0.61 -2.39 27.73
N MET A 48 -0.34 -1.51 28.06
CA MET A 48 -1.24 -1.69 29.19
C MET A 48 -2.15 -2.91 29.00
N ILE A 49 -2.81 -3.00 27.84
CA ILE A 49 -3.70 -4.11 27.47
C ILE A 49 -2.92 -5.45 27.51
N PHE A 50 -1.74 -5.48 26.88
CA PHE A 50 -0.85 -6.64 26.89
C PHE A 50 -0.49 -7.06 28.32
N THR A 51 -0.10 -6.11 29.17
CA THR A 51 0.33 -6.41 30.55
C THR A 51 -0.79 -7.06 31.36
N VAL A 52 -2.01 -6.53 31.28
CA VAL A 52 -3.18 -7.12 31.94
C VAL A 52 -3.47 -8.51 31.34
N GLY A 53 -3.45 -8.64 30.02
CA GLY A 53 -3.63 -9.92 29.32
C GLY A 53 -2.62 -10.99 29.75
N ALA A 54 -1.35 -10.62 29.84
CA ALA A 54 -0.26 -11.51 30.24
C ALA A 54 -0.42 -11.98 31.70
N ILE A 55 -0.74 -11.07 32.63
CA ILE A 55 -0.96 -11.42 34.05
C ILE A 55 -2.18 -12.33 34.19
N LEU A 56 -3.31 -12.01 33.53
CA LEU A 56 -4.50 -12.86 33.60
C LEU A 56 -4.26 -14.22 32.95
N THR A 57 -3.48 -14.29 31.88
CA THR A 57 -3.10 -15.56 31.25
C THR A 57 -2.33 -16.43 32.24
N GLU A 58 -1.37 -15.86 32.98
CA GLU A 58 -0.55 -16.62 33.93
C GLU A 58 -1.35 -17.02 35.19
N THR A 59 -2.19 -16.13 35.71
CA THR A 59 -2.91 -16.32 36.97
C THR A 59 -4.25 -17.07 36.83
N VAL A 60 -5.02 -16.81 35.77
CA VAL A 60 -6.36 -17.38 35.56
C VAL A 60 -6.31 -18.65 34.72
N ILE A 61 -5.55 -18.63 33.60
CA ILE A 61 -5.49 -19.77 32.68
C ILE A 61 -4.48 -20.80 33.19
N HIS A 62 -3.23 -20.38 33.46
CA HIS A 62 -2.17 -21.28 33.92
C HIS A 62 -2.16 -21.52 35.43
N ARG A 63 -3.03 -20.83 36.18
CA ARG A 63 -3.23 -20.97 37.63
C ARG A 63 -1.95 -20.84 38.46
N ARG A 64 -1.03 -19.98 38.02
CA ARG A 64 0.20 -19.70 38.75
C ARG A 64 -0.01 -18.56 39.73
N SER A 65 0.45 -18.72 40.96
CA SER A 65 0.56 -17.62 41.92
C SER A 65 1.86 -16.88 41.67
N LEU A 66 1.78 -15.58 41.36
CA LEU A 66 2.96 -14.72 41.21
C LEU A 66 3.11 -13.85 42.45
N ASP A 67 4.26 -13.91 43.11
CA ASP A 67 4.64 -12.90 44.10
C ASP A 67 4.94 -11.55 43.41
N ARG A 68 4.88 -10.41 44.13
CA ARG A 68 5.10 -9.07 43.55
C ARG A 68 6.42 -8.97 42.78
N GLY A 69 7.50 -9.55 43.31
CA GLY A 69 8.81 -9.53 42.63
C GLY A 69 8.81 -10.36 41.34
N GLU A 70 8.16 -11.52 41.36
CA GLU A 70 8.04 -12.40 40.20
C GLU A 70 7.12 -11.81 39.13
N ALA A 71 6.02 -11.19 39.54
CA ALA A 71 5.08 -10.51 38.66
C ALA A 71 5.76 -9.36 37.90
N LEU A 72 6.50 -8.49 38.60
CA LEU A 72 7.21 -7.38 37.95
C LEU A 72 8.25 -7.89 36.94
N ARG A 73 9.05 -8.88 37.32
CA ARG A 73 10.05 -9.48 36.42
C ARG A 73 9.37 -10.14 35.21
N PHE A 74 8.30 -10.88 35.43
CA PHE A 74 7.54 -11.53 34.36
C PHE A 74 7.00 -10.51 33.37
N VAL A 75 6.35 -9.45 33.85
CA VAL A 75 5.80 -8.37 33.01
C VAL A 75 6.91 -7.69 32.20
N LEU A 76 8.02 -7.31 32.83
CA LEU A 76 9.13 -6.67 32.14
C LEU A 76 9.73 -7.58 31.05
N CYS A 77 9.97 -8.85 31.36
CA CYS A 77 10.53 -9.80 30.39
C CYS A 77 9.57 -10.09 29.24
N THR A 78 8.27 -10.25 29.53
CA THR A 78 7.25 -10.55 28.52
C THR A 78 6.94 -9.35 27.64
N LEU A 79 6.94 -8.13 28.19
CA LEU A 79 6.76 -6.91 27.42
C LEU A 79 7.97 -6.69 26.49
N MET A 80 9.20 -6.83 27.01
CA MET A 80 10.41 -6.72 26.21
C MET A 80 10.45 -7.80 25.10
N LEU A 81 10.01 -9.02 25.40
CA LEU A 81 9.85 -10.09 24.42
C LEU A 81 8.82 -9.73 23.35
N SER A 82 7.65 -9.21 23.76
CA SER A 82 6.59 -8.80 22.85
C SER A 82 7.01 -7.64 21.94
N ILE A 83 7.78 -6.67 22.45
CA ILE A 83 8.36 -5.59 21.65
C ILE A 83 9.32 -6.18 20.63
N GLY A 84 10.24 -7.07 21.03
CA GLY A 84 11.18 -7.70 20.12
C GLY A 84 10.50 -8.53 19.02
N ILE A 85 9.46 -9.28 19.36
CA ILE A 85 8.66 -10.03 18.37
C ILE A 85 7.87 -9.07 17.47
N GLY A 86 7.28 -8.01 18.03
CA GLY A 86 6.55 -6.99 17.29
C GLY A 86 7.44 -6.25 16.28
N MET A 87 8.69 -5.96 16.66
CA MET A 87 9.72 -5.42 15.75
C MET A 87 9.94 -6.34 14.56
N ILE A 88 10.10 -7.65 14.78
CA ILE A 88 10.33 -8.62 13.70
C ILE A 88 9.09 -8.75 12.82
N SER A 89 7.94 -9.07 13.44
CA SER A 89 6.69 -9.35 12.71
C SER A 89 6.20 -8.13 11.95
N GLY A 90 6.19 -6.95 12.58
CA GLY A 90 5.75 -5.71 11.93
C GLY A 90 6.68 -5.32 10.79
N ALA A 91 8.01 -5.36 11.00
CA ALA A 91 8.96 -5.02 9.95
C ALA A 91 8.94 -5.98 8.77
N ILE A 92 8.65 -7.27 8.97
CA ILE A 92 8.49 -8.22 7.85
C ILE A 92 7.25 -7.85 7.02
N GLN A 93 6.14 -7.51 7.67
CA GLN A 93 4.89 -7.16 7.00
C GLN A 93 4.97 -5.85 6.21
N HIS A 94 5.71 -4.88 6.74
CA HIS A 94 5.88 -3.55 6.13
C HIS A 94 7.26 -3.36 5.52
N PHE A 95 7.96 -4.45 5.15
CA PHE A 95 9.32 -4.36 4.66
C PHE A 95 9.41 -3.54 3.37
N THR A 96 8.41 -3.65 2.49
CA THR A 96 8.32 -2.88 1.24
C THR A 96 7.99 -1.41 1.49
N ASP A 97 7.21 -1.12 2.53
CA ASP A 97 6.69 0.22 2.81
C ASP A 97 7.73 1.10 3.49
N ILE A 98 8.53 0.51 4.38
CA ILE A 98 9.57 1.21 5.17
C ILE A 98 10.92 0.46 5.15
N PRO A 99 11.50 0.18 3.97
CA PRO A 99 12.56 -0.81 3.79
C PRO A 99 13.81 -0.55 4.63
N ARG A 100 14.24 0.72 4.73
CA ARG A 100 15.40 1.08 5.57
C ARG A 100 15.14 0.95 7.07
N TYR A 101 13.92 1.26 7.51
CA TYR A 101 13.55 1.13 8.91
C TYR A 101 13.37 -0.34 9.28
N ALA A 102 12.66 -1.10 8.45
CA ALA A 102 12.42 -2.53 8.62
C ALA A 102 13.72 -3.35 8.62
N SER A 103 14.67 -3.04 7.74
CA SER A 103 15.97 -3.73 7.69
C SER A 103 16.77 -3.62 8.97
N ALA A 104 16.66 -2.49 9.69
CA ALA A 104 17.25 -2.29 11.02
C ALA A 104 16.40 -2.92 12.13
N LEU A 105 15.07 -2.84 12.03
CA LEU A 105 14.15 -3.29 13.08
C LEU A 105 14.19 -4.81 13.30
N ILE A 106 14.26 -5.60 12.21
CA ILE A 106 14.31 -7.07 12.28
C ILE A 106 15.49 -7.61 13.12
N PRO A 107 16.76 -7.25 12.84
CA PRO A 107 17.89 -7.74 13.63
C PRO A 107 17.85 -7.23 15.06
N ILE A 108 17.45 -5.98 15.30
CA ILE A 108 17.31 -5.45 16.68
C ILE A 108 16.23 -6.23 17.44
N GLY A 109 15.09 -6.48 16.82
CA GLY A 109 14.00 -7.27 17.38
C GLY A 109 14.42 -8.69 17.71
N PHE A 110 15.24 -9.32 16.87
CA PHE A 110 15.81 -10.65 17.13
C PHE A 110 16.71 -10.65 18.36
N VAL A 111 17.64 -9.69 18.48
CA VAL A 111 18.51 -9.60 19.65
C VAL A 111 17.69 -9.33 20.92
N LEU A 112 16.76 -8.38 20.85
CA LEU A 112 15.93 -7.99 21.99
C LEU A 112 15.07 -9.18 22.47
N SER A 113 14.33 -9.82 21.56
CA SER A 113 13.48 -10.97 21.88
C SER A 113 14.28 -12.15 22.42
N LEU A 114 15.46 -12.45 21.88
CA LEU A 114 16.33 -13.52 22.38
C LEU A 114 16.82 -13.25 23.81
N ILE A 115 17.26 -12.03 24.10
CA ILE A 115 17.67 -11.63 25.45
C ILE A 115 16.47 -11.73 26.40
N SER A 116 15.30 -11.21 26.01
CA SER A 116 14.08 -11.30 26.82
C SER A 116 13.68 -12.75 27.10
N TYR A 117 13.77 -13.62 26.09
CA TYR A 117 13.48 -15.04 26.23
C TYR A 117 14.42 -15.70 27.26
N MET A 118 15.73 -15.45 27.17
CA MET A 118 16.69 -15.99 28.14
C MET A 118 16.44 -15.51 29.56
N LEU A 119 16.10 -14.21 29.73
CA LEU A 119 15.77 -13.63 31.02
C LEU A 119 14.48 -14.21 31.61
N LYS A 120 13.48 -14.44 30.75
CA LYS A 120 12.19 -15.06 31.08
C LYS A 120 12.38 -16.51 31.53
N GLU A 121 13.16 -17.30 30.79
CA GLU A 121 13.42 -18.72 31.06
C GLU A 121 14.55 -18.97 32.08
N LYS A 122 15.09 -17.90 32.70
CA LYS A 122 16.16 -17.95 33.72
C LYS A 122 17.42 -18.70 33.25
N ILE A 123 17.76 -18.61 31.97
CA ILE A 123 18.95 -19.25 31.39
C ILE A 123 20.20 -18.50 31.89
N PRO A 124 21.19 -19.17 32.51
CA PRO A 124 22.32 -18.49 33.14
C PRO A 124 23.32 -17.91 32.13
N PHE A 125 23.68 -16.64 32.33
CA PHE A 125 24.76 -15.95 31.61
C PHE A 125 26.13 -16.35 32.19
N SER A 126 26.61 -17.56 31.90
CA SER A 126 28.03 -17.89 32.16
C SER A 126 28.92 -17.08 31.23
N ARG A 127 30.03 -16.51 31.72
CA ARG A 127 30.93 -15.62 30.95
C ARG A 127 31.39 -16.23 29.61
N LYS A 128 31.55 -17.57 29.56
CA LYS A 128 31.89 -18.34 28.35
C LYS A 128 30.70 -18.56 27.40
N ASN A 129 29.50 -18.74 27.94
CA ASN A 129 28.29 -18.93 27.14
C ASN A 129 27.77 -17.59 26.58
N SER A 130 27.89 -16.51 27.34
CA SER A 130 27.48 -15.16 26.93
C SER A 130 28.36 -14.61 25.81
N SER A 131 29.68 -14.87 25.84
CA SER A 131 30.58 -14.47 24.74
C SER A 131 30.31 -15.28 23.48
N LEU A 132 30.11 -16.60 23.59
CA LEU A 132 29.75 -17.46 22.46
C LEU A 132 28.39 -17.07 21.86
N LEU A 133 27.41 -16.73 22.71
CA LEU A 133 26.11 -16.25 22.27
C LEU A 133 26.22 -14.90 21.56
N GLY A 134 26.99 -13.95 22.11
CA GLY A 134 27.25 -12.67 21.46
C GLY A 134 27.89 -12.82 20.09
N VAL A 135 28.85 -13.74 19.95
CA VAL A 135 29.46 -14.08 18.65
C VAL A 135 28.43 -14.67 17.69
N LYS A 136 27.55 -15.58 18.14
CA LYS A 136 26.48 -16.15 17.29
C LYS A 136 25.45 -15.11 16.87
N ILE A 137 25.05 -14.22 17.79
CA ILE A 137 24.15 -13.11 17.50
C ILE A 137 24.80 -12.19 16.45
N ALA A 138 26.07 -11.83 16.58
CA ALA A 138 26.77 -11.01 15.60
C ALA A 138 26.92 -11.72 14.24
N ALA A 139 27.24 -13.03 14.25
CA ALA A 139 27.41 -13.85 13.07
C ALA A 139 26.11 -14.07 12.28
N ILE A 140 24.94 -13.91 12.91
CA ILE A 140 23.64 -13.98 12.23
C ILE A 140 23.11 -12.58 11.94
N GLY A 141 23.14 -11.70 12.94
CA GLY A 141 22.54 -10.38 12.89
C GLY A 141 23.21 -9.43 11.91
N LEU A 142 24.56 -9.42 11.83
CA LEU A 142 25.27 -8.54 10.90
C LEU A 142 25.05 -8.98 9.43
N PRO A 143 25.22 -10.26 9.05
CA PRO A 143 24.89 -10.69 7.70
C PRO A 143 23.41 -10.51 7.36
N LEU A 144 22.49 -10.80 8.30
CA LEU A 144 21.07 -10.59 8.09
C LEU A 144 20.77 -9.10 7.83
N TRP A 145 21.32 -8.20 8.65
CA TRP A 145 21.18 -6.76 8.42
C TRP A 145 21.77 -6.34 7.08
N LEU A 146 22.97 -6.80 6.71
CA LEU A 146 23.59 -6.47 5.43
C LEU A 146 22.74 -6.92 4.24
N VAL A 147 22.20 -8.15 4.29
CA VAL A 147 21.32 -8.70 3.24
C VAL A 147 20.02 -7.91 3.16
N LEU A 148 19.37 -7.66 4.30
CA LEU A 148 18.13 -6.89 4.34
C LEU A 148 18.35 -5.45 3.92
N ASN A 149 19.46 -4.83 4.32
CA ASN A 149 19.78 -3.46 3.95
C ASN A 149 20.11 -3.35 2.45
N ALA A 150 20.80 -4.34 1.87
CA ALA A 150 21.01 -4.42 0.43
C ALA A 150 19.70 -4.59 -0.33
N ALA A 151 18.79 -5.46 0.15
CA ALA A 151 17.45 -5.62 -0.42
C ALA A 151 16.63 -4.32 -0.28
N ALA A 152 16.71 -3.65 0.87
CA ALA A 152 16.05 -2.37 1.12
C ALA A 152 16.51 -1.26 0.17
N MET A 153 17.78 -1.26 -0.26
CA MET A 153 18.30 -0.31 -1.25
C MET A 153 17.79 -0.57 -2.67
N GLN A 154 17.28 -1.77 -2.96
CA GLN A 154 16.74 -2.14 -4.27
C GLN A 154 15.24 -1.87 -4.39
N ILE A 155 14.55 -1.65 -3.26
CA ILE A 155 13.12 -1.34 -3.24
C ILE A 155 12.96 0.17 -3.49
N PRO A 156 12.27 0.58 -4.58
CA PRO A 156 11.92 1.98 -4.79
C PRO A 156 11.11 2.49 -3.60
N ALA A 157 11.42 3.68 -3.09
CA ALA A 157 10.64 4.30 -2.02
C ALA A 157 9.22 4.58 -2.53
N SER A 158 8.30 3.63 -2.33
CA SER A 158 6.89 3.78 -2.64
C SER A 158 6.24 4.46 -1.44
N GLY A 159 5.80 5.71 -1.64
CA GLY A 159 4.99 6.41 -0.65
C GLY A 159 3.54 5.95 -0.77
N HIS A 160 3.02 5.22 0.22
CA HIS A 160 1.58 4.98 0.34
C HIS A 160 1.07 5.41 1.72
N SER A 161 0.05 6.28 1.67
CA SER A 161 -0.74 6.79 2.78
C SER A 161 -1.87 5.80 3.11
N HIS A 162 -2.00 5.43 4.38
CA HIS A 162 -3.12 4.59 4.85
C HIS A 162 -4.30 5.48 5.28
N ALA A 163 -5.40 5.42 4.53
CA ALA A 163 -6.70 5.91 5.00
C ALA A 163 -7.51 4.72 5.56
N ASP A 164 -7.68 4.71 6.88
CA ASP A 164 -8.48 3.76 7.65
C ASP A 164 -9.96 3.78 7.18
N SER A 165 -10.48 2.64 6.70
CA SER A 165 -11.90 2.47 6.43
C SER A 165 -12.60 1.82 7.64
N HIS A 166 -13.22 2.65 8.48
CA HIS A 166 -14.26 2.18 9.39
C HIS A 166 -15.55 1.96 8.60
N ALA A 167 -15.90 0.71 8.37
CA ALA A 167 -17.18 0.31 7.80
C ALA A 167 -18.32 0.64 8.77
N GLY A 168 -19.06 1.71 8.46
CA GLY A 168 -20.40 1.95 9.00
C GLY A 168 -21.41 1.08 8.24
N ILE A 169 -22.05 0.15 8.95
CA ILE A 169 -23.14 -0.68 8.43
C ILE A 169 -24.37 0.21 8.26
N GLY A 170 -24.71 0.52 7.00
CA GLY A 170 -25.98 1.11 6.60
C GLY A 170 -26.89 0.06 5.99
N HIS A 171 -27.96 -0.30 6.69
CA HIS A 171 -29.07 -1.09 6.17
C HIS A 171 -29.77 -0.32 5.05
N HIS A 172 -29.93 -0.94 3.87
CA HIS A 172 -30.95 -0.54 2.90
C HIS A 172 -31.77 -1.75 2.44
N GLU A 173 -33.08 -1.60 2.63
CA GLU A 173 -34.15 -2.52 2.29
C GLU A 173 -34.21 -2.77 0.78
N ALA A 174 -34.23 -4.04 0.39
CA ALA A 174 -34.54 -4.45 -0.96
C ALA A 174 -36.06 -4.60 -1.11
N GLN A 175 -36.69 -3.69 -1.87
CA GLN A 175 -38.05 -3.88 -2.37
C GLN A 175 -38.04 -4.85 -3.57
N SER A 176 -38.75 -5.94 -3.35
CA SER A 176 -39.13 -6.97 -4.31
C SER A 176 -39.96 -6.39 -5.45
N GLN A 177 -39.53 -6.61 -6.69
CA GLN A 177 -40.44 -6.75 -7.82
C GLN A 177 -40.22 -8.09 -8.51
N ARG A 178 -41.34 -8.78 -8.64
CA ARG A 178 -41.54 -10.15 -9.07
C ARG A 178 -41.94 -10.12 -10.54
N SER A 179 -41.23 -10.85 -11.39
CA SER A 179 -41.75 -11.28 -12.69
C SER A 179 -41.46 -12.76 -12.88
N THR A 180 -42.54 -13.52 -12.93
CA THR A 180 -42.64 -14.95 -13.19
C THR A 180 -42.61 -15.24 -14.69
N ASP A 181 -41.86 -16.26 -15.11
CA ASP A 181 -42.24 -17.26 -16.13
C ASP A 181 -41.24 -18.44 -16.01
N GLN A 182 -41.64 -19.64 -15.55
CA GLN A 182 -42.08 -20.82 -16.35
C GLN A 182 -41.21 -21.06 -17.60
N GLY A 183 -40.64 -22.25 -17.88
CA GLY A 183 -40.65 -23.57 -17.25
C GLY A 183 -39.80 -24.54 -18.12
N GLU A 184 -39.80 -25.82 -17.71
CA GLU A 184 -39.29 -27.01 -18.45
C GLU A 184 -37.74 -27.19 -18.52
N GLN A 185 -37.16 -28.38 -18.34
CA GLN A 185 -37.67 -29.75 -18.15
C GLN A 185 -36.56 -30.60 -17.50
N ARG A 186 -36.96 -31.63 -16.74
CA ARG A 186 -36.13 -32.71 -16.17
C ARG A 186 -35.65 -33.69 -17.25
N SER A 187 -34.51 -34.34 -17.03
CA SER A 187 -34.36 -35.78 -17.26
C SER A 187 -33.14 -36.39 -16.53
N ASP A 188 -33.35 -37.61 -16.03
CA ASP A 188 -32.59 -38.39 -15.05
C ASP A 188 -31.34 -39.16 -15.58
N VAL A 189 -30.35 -39.32 -14.69
CA VAL A 189 -29.49 -40.50 -14.26
C VAL A 189 -29.69 -41.84 -15.06
N PRO A 190 -28.72 -42.82 -15.21
CA PRO A 190 -27.76 -43.27 -14.18
C PRO A 190 -26.42 -44.02 -14.52
N SER A 191 -25.53 -44.03 -13.50
CA SER A 191 -24.67 -45.10 -12.93
C SER A 191 -24.25 -46.38 -13.70
N LYS A 192 -22.96 -46.76 -13.54
CA LYS A 192 -22.36 -48.11 -13.23
C LYS A 192 -20.83 -48.05 -13.42
N SER A 193 -19.90 -48.79 -12.79
CA SER A 193 -19.90 -49.87 -11.78
C SER A 193 -18.44 -50.27 -11.42
N GLN A 194 -18.20 -50.56 -10.15
CA GLN A 194 -17.44 -51.71 -9.56
C GLN A 194 -15.91 -51.90 -9.74
N SER A 195 -15.28 -52.12 -8.56
CA SER A 195 -13.96 -52.70 -8.26
C SER A 195 -13.86 -54.22 -8.56
N PRO A 196 -12.70 -54.90 -8.34
CA PRO A 196 -12.40 -55.45 -7.00
C PRO A 196 -10.91 -55.50 -6.58
N ALA A 197 -10.72 -55.95 -5.33
CA ALA A 197 -9.57 -55.87 -4.43
C ALA A 197 -8.46 -56.93 -4.60
N ALA A 198 -7.30 -56.68 -3.96
CA ALA A 198 -6.45 -57.71 -3.36
C ALA A 198 -5.62 -57.16 -2.17
N THR A 199 -5.52 -57.98 -1.13
CA THR A 199 -5.05 -57.73 0.24
C THR A 199 -3.55 -58.01 0.41
N LYS A 200 -2.83 -57.23 1.26
CA LYS A 200 -1.91 -57.75 2.30
C LYS A 200 -1.27 -56.63 3.16
N THR A 201 -1.44 -56.81 4.47
CA THR A 201 -0.60 -56.48 5.64
C THR A 201 0.82 -55.94 5.42
N ASP A 202 1.19 -54.82 6.04
CA ASP A 202 1.95 -54.80 7.30
C ASP A 202 2.18 -53.38 7.84
N SER A 203 2.31 -53.31 9.16
CA SER A 203 2.49 -52.16 10.02
C SER A 203 3.79 -51.37 9.79
N HIS A 204 3.71 -50.07 9.57
CA HIS A 204 4.71 -49.11 10.05
C HIS A 204 4.09 -47.72 10.26
N LEU A 205 4.33 -47.16 11.44
CA LEU A 205 4.06 -45.77 11.82
C LEU A 205 4.85 -44.83 10.89
N GLY A 206 4.16 -44.21 9.94
CA GLY A 206 4.65 -43.10 9.12
C GLY A 206 3.60 -41.98 9.14
N LEU A 207 3.92 -40.88 9.82
CA LEU A 207 3.17 -39.63 9.72
C LEU A 207 3.48 -39.01 8.34
N ASP A 208 2.76 -39.47 7.32
CA ASP A 208 2.70 -38.78 6.02
C ASP A 208 1.81 -37.55 6.19
N LEU A 209 2.45 -36.44 6.55
CA LEU A 209 1.89 -35.11 6.39
C LEU A 209 1.90 -34.78 4.89
N GLU A 210 0.82 -35.12 4.21
CA GLU A 210 0.40 -34.44 2.99
C GLU A 210 0.42 -32.92 3.25
N PRO A 211 1.13 -32.11 2.47
CA PRO A 211 1.13 -30.67 2.63
C PRO A 211 -0.22 -30.13 2.16
N THR A 212 -1.20 -30.10 3.06
CA THR A 212 -2.43 -29.35 2.87
C THR A 212 -2.08 -27.89 2.63
N GLY A 213 -2.28 -27.44 1.40
CA GLY A 213 -2.58 -26.06 1.04
C GLY A 213 -1.77 -25.01 1.78
N LEU A 214 -0.45 -24.98 1.58
CA LEU A 214 0.27 -23.71 1.67
C LEU A 214 -0.37 -22.80 0.61
N ALA A 215 -1.28 -21.93 1.06
CA ALA A 215 -1.68 -20.75 0.30
C ALA A 215 -0.39 -20.15 -0.27
N LYS A 216 -0.33 -20.03 -1.60
CA LYS A 216 0.77 -19.34 -2.28
C LYS A 216 1.00 -18.05 -1.51
N ALA A 217 2.14 -17.95 -0.82
CA ALA A 217 2.61 -16.69 -0.30
C ALA A 217 2.54 -15.73 -1.48
N ASN A 218 1.71 -14.70 -1.36
CA ASN A 218 1.41 -13.74 -2.40
C ASN A 218 2.73 -13.02 -2.69
N ARG A 219 3.53 -13.56 -3.61
CA ARG A 219 4.73 -12.89 -4.10
C ARG A 219 4.20 -11.65 -4.80
N VAL A 220 4.55 -10.48 -4.30
CA VAL A 220 4.37 -9.22 -5.02
C VAL A 220 5.00 -9.44 -6.40
N SER A 221 4.14 -9.61 -7.40
CA SER A 221 4.56 -10.00 -8.73
C SER A 221 4.67 -8.71 -9.51
N PHE A 222 5.89 -8.18 -9.61
CA PHE A 222 6.11 -6.99 -10.42
C PHE A 222 5.62 -7.25 -11.84
N THR A 223 5.04 -6.23 -12.42
CA THR A 223 4.48 -6.27 -13.77
C THR A 223 5.34 -5.45 -14.72
N GLN A 224 5.25 -5.78 -16.00
CA GLN A 224 5.89 -5.05 -17.08
C GLN A 224 4.84 -4.71 -18.14
N ILE A 225 5.01 -3.56 -18.78
CA ILE A 225 4.18 -3.14 -19.89
C ILE A 225 5.02 -3.12 -21.16
N MET A 226 4.54 -3.84 -22.17
CA MET A 226 4.99 -3.64 -23.54
C MET A 226 4.05 -2.64 -24.22
N LEU A 227 4.58 -1.44 -24.48
CA LEU A 227 3.88 -0.38 -25.19
C LEU A 227 4.05 -0.55 -26.70
N ALA A 228 2.95 -0.57 -27.44
CA ALA A 228 2.93 -0.48 -28.89
C ALA A 228 2.21 0.81 -29.31
N ALA A 229 2.86 1.56 -30.19
CA ALA A 229 2.33 2.77 -30.81
C ALA A 229 2.35 2.63 -32.34
N PRO A 230 1.55 3.44 -33.08
CA PRO A 230 1.63 3.48 -34.53
C PRO A 230 3.03 3.88 -35.01
N ALA A 231 3.44 3.37 -36.18
CA ALA A 231 4.75 3.67 -36.77
C ALA A 231 4.92 5.16 -37.11
N GLN A 232 3.80 5.85 -37.37
CA GLN A 232 3.74 7.28 -37.60
C GLN A 232 2.87 7.92 -36.54
N LEU A 233 3.43 8.90 -35.83
CA LEU A 233 2.74 9.70 -34.83
C LEU A 233 2.65 11.13 -35.36
N ASP A 234 1.45 11.52 -35.80
CA ASP A 234 1.19 12.87 -36.27
C ASP A 234 0.75 13.75 -35.08
N LEU A 235 1.27 14.98 -35.03
CA LEU A 235 0.93 15.93 -33.96
C LEU A 235 -0.56 16.28 -33.99
N ASN A 236 -1.14 16.43 -32.79
CA ASN A 236 -2.55 16.77 -32.56
C ASN A 236 -3.56 15.81 -33.21
N SER A 237 -3.11 14.62 -33.61
CA SER A 237 -3.96 13.57 -34.18
C SER A 237 -4.09 12.42 -33.18
N PRO A 238 -5.25 11.76 -33.06
CA PRO A 238 -5.41 10.57 -32.24
C PRO A 238 -4.46 9.45 -32.68
N ALA A 239 -3.70 8.92 -31.73
CA ALA A 239 -2.82 7.77 -31.90
C ALA A 239 -3.28 6.64 -30.97
N LEU A 240 -3.59 5.48 -31.55
CA LEU A 240 -4.00 4.30 -30.79
C LEU A 240 -2.78 3.65 -30.14
N LEU A 241 -2.68 3.76 -28.81
CA LEU A 241 -1.70 3.07 -28.00
C LEU A 241 -2.26 1.73 -27.52
N LYS A 242 -1.44 0.68 -27.55
CA LYS A 242 -1.74 -0.61 -26.94
C LYS A 242 -0.73 -0.88 -25.83
N LEU A 243 -1.24 -1.22 -24.65
CA LEU A 243 -0.44 -1.55 -23.48
C LEU A 243 -0.69 -3.01 -23.15
N GLN A 244 0.37 -3.81 -23.15
CA GLN A 244 0.28 -5.24 -22.84
C GLN A 244 0.97 -5.50 -21.50
N VAL A 245 0.17 -5.82 -20.47
CA VAL A 245 0.64 -6.08 -19.11
C VAL A 245 1.00 -7.55 -18.94
N HIS A 246 2.24 -7.81 -18.55
CA HIS A 246 2.74 -9.15 -18.22
C HIS A 246 3.28 -9.20 -16.80
N ASP A 247 3.23 -10.38 -16.18
CA ASP A 247 3.95 -10.66 -14.95
C ASP A 247 5.44 -10.93 -15.21
N GLN A 248 6.22 -11.14 -14.13
CA GLN A 248 7.65 -11.44 -14.22
C GLN A 248 7.99 -12.74 -14.97
N THR A 249 7.02 -13.62 -15.18
CA THR A 249 7.19 -14.87 -15.93
C THR A 249 6.84 -14.71 -17.41
N GLY A 250 6.43 -13.50 -17.82
CA GLY A 250 6.01 -13.17 -19.18
C GLY A 250 4.57 -13.57 -19.49
N GLN A 251 3.79 -13.98 -18.49
CA GLN A 251 2.38 -14.34 -18.69
C GLN A 251 1.50 -13.10 -18.61
N PRO A 252 0.43 -13.02 -19.42
CA PRO A 252 -0.50 -11.89 -19.37
C PRO A 252 -1.22 -11.81 -18.03
N VAL A 253 -1.31 -10.61 -17.47
CA VAL A 253 -2.14 -10.36 -16.28
C VAL A 253 -3.58 -10.18 -16.72
N GLU A 254 -4.50 -11.05 -16.30
CA GLU A 254 -5.87 -11.02 -16.84
C GLU A 254 -6.88 -10.26 -15.98
N ASN A 255 -6.58 -10.06 -14.69
CA ASN A 255 -7.52 -9.50 -13.73
C ASN A 255 -6.94 -8.27 -13.07
N PHE A 256 -7.73 -7.20 -13.09
CA PHE A 256 -7.41 -5.90 -12.53
C PHE A 256 -8.58 -5.43 -11.68
N ASP A 257 -8.29 -4.82 -10.55
CA ASP A 257 -9.30 -4.19 -9.75
C ASP A 257 -9.47 -2.73 -10.16
N THR A 258 -10.69 -2.22 -10.04
CA THR A 258 -10.94 -0.79 -10.20
C THR A 258 -10.40 -0.01 -9.00
N PHE A 259 -9.73 1.10 -9.26
CA PHE A 259 -9.39 2.14 -8.29
C PHE A 259 -9.63 3.50 -8.97
N GLN A 260 -10.15 4.48 -8.21
CA GLN A 260 -10.61 5.76 -8.77
C GLN A 260 -11.51 5.59 -10.02
N GLU A 261 -12.43 4.61 -9.95
CA GLU A 261 -13.41 4.26 -10.99
C GLU A 261 -12.85 3.68 -12.30
N LYS A 262 -11.53 3.49 -12.43
CA LYS A 262 -10.90 2.95 -13.65
C LYS A 262 -10.01 1.74 -13.33
N LEU A 263 -9.71 0.94 -14.36
CA LEU A 263 -8.78 -0.19 -14.25
C LEU A 263 -7.31 0.26 -14.38
N MET A 264 -7.08 1.35 -15.12
CA MET A 264 -5.76 1.91 -15.37
C MET A 264 -5.88 3.41 -15.60
N HIS A 265 -4.99 4.15 -14.96
CA HIS A 265 -4.73 5.56 -15.23
C HIS A 265 -3.41 5.64 -16.02
N LEU A 266 -3.44 6.27 -17.19
CA LEU A 266 -2.27 6.47 -18.01
C LEU A 266 -1.96 7.97 -18.08
N ILE A 267 -0.86 8.33 -17.44
CA ILE A 267 -0.35 9.69 -17.43
C ILE A 267 0.71 9.82 -18.51
N VAL A 268 0.45 10.65 -19.52
CA VAL A 268 1.39 10.92 -20.60
C VAL A 268 1.94 12.33 -20.42
N VAL A 269 3.24 12.44 -20.15
CA VAL A 269 3.93 13.73 -20.05
C VAL A 269 5.05 13.82 -21.09
N SER A 270 5.34 15.03 -21.56
CA SER A 270 6.61 15.26 -22.23
C SER A 270 7.75 15.21 -21.22
N ASN A 271 8.96 14.89 -21.66
CA ASN A 271 10.10 14.79 -20.75
C ASN A 271 10.50 16.14 -20.11
N ASP A 272 10.06 17.26 -20.70
CA ASP A 272 10.19 18.60 -20.11
C ASP A 272 8.99 19.01 -19.23
N LEU A 273 8.01 18.13 -19.07
CA LEU A 273 6.78 18.29 -18.28
C LEU A 273 5.88 19.46 -18.72
N GLN A 274 5.97 19.86 -19.99
CA GLN A 274 5.14 20.92 -20.57
C GLN A 274 3.80 20.42 -21.13
N SER A 275 3.71 19.16 -21.53
CA SER A 275 2.44 18.52 -21.91
C SER A 275 2.02 17.48 -20.89
N PHE A 276 0.71 17.32 -20.72
CA PHE A 276 0.11 16.36 -19.81
C PHE A 276 -1.18 15.81 -20.40
N GLN A 277 -1.39 14.51 -20.27
CA GLN A 277 -2.67 13.86 -20.49
C GLN A 277 -2.92 12.87 -19.36
N HIS A 278 -4.15 12.83 -18.87
CA HIS A 278 -4.64 11.80 -17.98
C HIS A 278 -5.75 11.04 -18.71
N ILE A 279 -5.41 9.88 -19.25
CA ILE A 279 -6.30 9.07 -20.08
C ILE A 279 -6.47 7.69 -19.46
N HIS A 280 -7.58 7.03 -19.77
CA HIS A 280 -7.97 5.79 -19.11
C HIS A 280 -8.06 4.66 -20.13
N PRO A 281 -7.04 3.79 -20.23
CA PRO A 281 -7.08 2.69 -21.16
C PRO A 281 -8.24 1.72 -20.89
N THR A 282 -8.88 1.29 -21.97
CA THR A 282 -9.97 0.30 -21.90
C THR A 282 -9.36 -1.09 -21.98
N TYR A 283 -9.71 -1.95 -21.03
CA TYR A 283 -9.30 -3.35 -21.04
C TYR A 283 -9.91 -4.09 -22.23
N GLN A 284 -9.10 -4.89 -22.90
CA GLN A 284 -9.52 -5.76 -23.99
C GLN A 284 -9.59 -7.20 -23.48
N THR A 285 -8.48 -7.94 -23.58
CA THR A 285 -8.37 -9.33 -23.14
C THR A 285 -6.91 -9.65 -22.87
N ALA A 286 -6.66 -10.68 -22.05
CA ALA A 286 -5.33 -11.22 -21.78
C ALA A 286 -4.30 -10.11 -21.44
N GLY A 287 -4.61 -9.20 -20.52
CA GLY A 287 -3.69 -8.14 -20.11
C GLY A 287 -3.49 -7.00 -21.12
N SER A 288 -4.24 -7.00 -22.23
CA SER A 288 -4.18 -5.96 -23.23
C SER A 288 -5.13 -4.81 -22.90
N PHE A 289 -4.63 -3.59 -22.98
CA PHE A 289 -5.39 -2.35 -22.89
C PHE A 289 -5.17 -1.51 -24.15
N ALA A 290 -6.17 -0.71 -24.52
CA ALA A 290 -6.05 0.25 -25.60
C ALA A 290 -6.59 1.63 -25.20
N VAL A 291 -5.96 2.67 -25.74
CA VAL A 291 -6.34 4.06 -25.52
C VAL A 291 -5.91 4.92 -26.69
N GLU A 292 -6.68 5.97 -26.99
CA GLU A 292 -6.24 7.02 -27.90
C GLU A 292 -5.52 8.11 -27.10
N ALA A 293 -4.32 8.47 -27.55
CA ALA A 293 -3.56 9.60 -27.02
C ALA A 293 -3.32 10.62 -28.14
N GLN A 294 -3.18 11.91 -27.78
CA GLN A 294 -2.86 12.97 -28.74
C GLN A 294 -1.61 13.71 -28.30
N PHE A 295 -0.64 13.86 -29.21
CA PHE A 295 0.63 14.50 -28.88
C PHE A 295 0.67 15.90 -29.46
N SER A 296 0.71 16.92 -28.60
CA SER A 296 0.73 18.33 -29.02
C SER A 296 2.13 18.86 -29.32
N GLN A 297 3.17 18.12 -28.96
CA GLN A 297 4.56 18.48 -29.22
C GLN A 297 5.42 17.28 -29.62
N PRO A 298 6.47 17.49 -30.42
CA PRO A 298 7.45 16.46 -30.73
C PRO A 298 8.42 16.23 -29.57
N GLY A 299 9.15 15.12 -29.62
CA GLY A 299 10.17 14.76 -28.64
C GLY A 299 9.79 13.58 -27.75
N GLY A 300 10.60 13.37 -26.71
CA GLY A 300 10.41 12.28 -25.77
C GLY A 300 9.22 12.52 -24.84
N HIS A 301 8.39 11.51 -24.71
CA HIS A 301 7.28 11.43 -23.77
C HIS A 301 7.50 10.25 -22.83
N THR A 302 7.14 10.45 -21.57
CA THR A 302 7.11 9.41 -20.54
C THR A 302 5.67 9.12 -20.19
N LEU A 303 5.35 7.84 -20.13
CA LEU A 303 4.03 7.31 -19.82
C LEU A 303 4.09 6.56 -18.50
N PHE A 304 3.32 7.02 -17.51
CA PHE A 304 3.12 6.31 -16.25
C PHE A 304 1.77 5.60 -16.30
N ALA A 305 1.80 4.27 -16.32
CA ALA A 305 0.62 3.44 -16.19
C ALA A 305 0.47 3.04 -14.73
N ASP A 306 -0.57 3.54 -14.09
CA ASP A 306 -0.96 3.28 -12.71
C ASP A 306 -2.17 2.33 -12.72
N TYR A 307 -2.03 1.15 -12.10
CA TYR A 307 -3.01 0.06 -12.14
C TYR A 307 -2.89 -0.91 -10.97
N ARG A 308 -3.95 -1.66 -10.67
CA ARG A 308 -3.95 -2.67 -9.60
C ARG A 308 -4.33 -4.05 -10.13
N PRO A 309 -3.37 -4.98 -10.36
CA PRO A 309 -3.69 -6.38 -10.59
C PRO A 309 -4.47 -6.96 -9.41
N THR A 310 -5.47 -7.79 -9.68
CA THR A 310 -6.34 -8.34 -8.63
C THR A 310 -5.53 -9.09 -7.56
N GLY A 311 -5.76 -8.72 -6.30
CA GLY A 311 -5.06 -9.30 -5.15
C GLY A 311 -3.63 -8.80 -4.95
N GLN A 312 -3.21 -7.76 -5.67
CA GLN A 312 -1.91 -7.09 -5.49
C GLN A 312 -2.09 -5.62 -5.09
N THR A 313 -1.01 -4.99 -4.65
CA THR A 313 -0.98 -3.54 -4.44
C THR A 313 -0.97 -2.81 -5.78
N GLU A 314 -1.24 -1.51 -5.74
CA GLU A 314 -1.01 -0.58 -6.85
C GLU A 314 0.39 -0.78 -7.46
N GLN A 315 0.45 -0.71 -8.79
CA GLN A 315 1.66 -0.82 -9.58
C GLN A 315 1.74 0.38 -10.51
N VAL A 316 2.93 0.96 -10.62
CA VAL A 316 3.22 2.00 -11.61
C VAL A 316 4.30 1.49 -12.54
N THR A 317 4.00 1.41 -13.83
CA THR A 317 4.98 1.07 -14.87
C THR A 317 5.29 2.29 -15.72
N VAL A 318 6.58 2.48 -16.04
CA VAL A 318 7.04 3.60 -16.86
C VAL A 318 7.42 3.11 -18.24
N SER A 319 6.88 3.75 -19.27
CA SER A 319 7.23 3.55 -20.68
C SER A 319 7.68 4.85 -21.31
N ALA A 320 8.54 4.77 -22.32
CA ALA A 320 8.97 5.92 -23.10
C ALA A 320 8.44 5.83 -24.53
N LEU A 321 8.08 6.97 -25.10
CA LEU A 321 7.64 7.10 -26.49
C LEU A 321 8.29 8.33 -27.11
N ALA A 322 8.80 8.20 -28.34
CA ALA A 322 9.35 9.35 -29.08
C ALA A 322 8.37 9.79 -30.16
N VAL A 323 7.99 11.06 -30.13
CA VAL A 323 7.17 11.69 -31.16
C VAL A 323 8.10 12.41 -32.15
N PRO A 324 8.05 12.09 -33.46
CA PRO A 324 8.95 12.71 -34.44
C PRO A 324 8.76 14.23 -34.54
N GLY A 325 9.86 14.95 -34.77
CA GLY A 325 9.86 16.38 -35.03
C GLY A 325 10.98 17.13 -34.32
N ALA A 326 11.08 18.44 -34.56
CA ALA A 326 12.07 19.29 -33.91
C ALA A 326 11.64 19.58 -32.46
N VAL A 327 12.43 19.09 -31.50
CA VAL A 327 12.14 19.28 -30.08
C VAL A 327 12.21 20.77 -29.73
N PRO A 328 11.14 21.38 -29.20
CA PRO A 328 11.15 22.77 -28.81
C PRO A 328 12.08 23.01 -27.62
N THR A 329 12.56 24.25 -27.48
CA THR A 329 13.23 24.66 -26.24
C THR A 329 12.21 24.66 -25.11
N ALA A 330 12.50 23.96 -24.02
CA ALA A 330 11.63 23.90 -22.86
C ALA A 330 11.31 25.31 -22.33
N ALA A 331 10.02 25.56 -22.05
CA ALA A 331 9.60 26.81 -21.43
C ALA A 331 10.14 26.94 -19.99
N SER A 332 10.28 28.17 -19.51
CA SER A 332 10.75 28.46 -18.15
C SER A 332 9.80 27.87 -17.09
N SER A 333 10.37 27.30 -16.03
CA SER A 333 9.60 26.82 -14.89
C SER A 333 9.37 27.94 -13.86
N ASP A 334 8.34 28.75 -14.07
CA ASP A 334 7.94 29.76 -13.10
C ASP A 334 7.20 29.15 -11.89
N LEU A 335 7.40 29.72 -10.70
CA LEU A 335 6.74 29.27 -9.47
C LEU A 335 5.46 30.06 -9.17
N VAL A 336 4.80 30.64 -10.18
CA VAL A 336 3.60 31.44 -9.99
C VAL A 336 2.49 30.55 -9.42
N ARG A 337 1.81 31.02 -8.38
CA ARG A 337 0.78 30.27 -7.63
C ARG A 337 -0.65 30.57 -8.06
N ARG A 338 -0.85 31.47 -9.02
CA ARG A 338 -2.17 31.84 -9.55
C ARG A 338 -2.11 31.85 -11.07
N LYS A 339 -2.93 31.04 -11.72
CA LYS A 339 -2.97 30.90 -13.18
C LYS A 339 -4.40 30.94 -13.70
N THR A 340 -4.55 31.42 -14.92
CA THR A 340 -5.82 31.39 -15.65
C THR A 340 -5.80 30.19 -16.61
N VAL A 341 -6.83 29.35 -16.52
CA VAL A 341 -7.06 28.17 -17.36
C VAL A 341 -8.44 28.34 -18.00
N GLY A 342 -8.47 28.75 -19.27
CA GLY A 342 -9.71 29.20 -19.90
C GLY A 342 -10.24 30.46 -19.22
N ASP A 343 -11.45 30.39 -18.69
CA ASP A 343 -12.15 31.42 -17.90
C ASP A 343 -11.99 31.23 -16.37
N ILE A 344 -11.35 30.15 -15.94
CA ILE A 344 -11.18 29.81 -14.52
C ILE A 344 -9.80 30.26 -14.04
N ILE A 345 -9.78 30.89 -12.86
CA ILE A 345 -8.56 31.19 -12.13
C ILE A 345 -8.33 30.10 -11.09
N ALA A 346 -7.21 29.39 -11.23
CA ALA A 346 -6.72 28.42 -10.28
C ALA A 346 -5.61 29.02 -9.41
N GLN A 347 -5.73 28.85 -8.10
CA GLN A 347 -4.74 29.28 -7.13
C GLN A 347 -4.28 28.11 -6.27
N LEU A 348 -2.97 27.85 -6.27
CA LEU A 348 -2.31 26.85 -5.43
C LEU A 348 -1.83 27.49 -4.13
N GLU A 349 -2.35 27.00 -3.01
CA GLU A 349 -1.90 27.30 -1.67
C GLU A 349 -1.10 26.11 -1.13
N ALA A 350 0.15 26.37 -0.78
CA ALA A 350 1.06 25.36 -0.25
C ALA A 350 1.96 26.00 0.83
N PRO A 351 2.29 25.27 1.91
CA PRO A 351 3.32 25.69 2.85
C PRO A 351 4.71 25.59 2.21
N THR A 352 5.75 25.87 2.99
CA THR A 352 7.12 25.45 2.62
C THR A 352 7.14 23.94 2.45
N LEU A 353 7.69 23.47 1.33
CA LEU A 353 7.73 22.05 0.99
C LEU A 353 9.11 21.48 1.33
N THR A 354 9.16 20.59 2.32
CA THR A 354 10.38 19.88 2.72
C THR A 354 10.27 18.42 2.31
N ALA A 355 11.35 17.86 1.77
CA ALA A 355 11.37 16.44 1.41
C ALA A 355 11.16 15.53 2.63
N GLY A 356 10.32 14.51 2.47
CA GLY A 356 9.98 13.53 3.51
C GLY A 356 8.92 13.97 4.52
N GLU A 357 8.47 15.22 4.47
CA GLU A 357 7.39 15.72 5.33
C GLU A 357 6.02 15.54 4.66
N SER A 358 5.00 15.23 5.46
CA SER A 358 3.61 15.26 5.01
C SER A 358 3.13 16.70 4.88
N VAL A 359 2.47 17.02 3.77
CA VAL A 359 1.98 18.36 3.46
C VAL A 359 0.55 18.31 2.93
N THR A 360 -0.17 19.41 3.12
CA THR A 360 -1.46 19.65 2.48
C THR A 360 -1.31 20.70 1.39
N LEU A 361 -1.72 20.36 0.17
CA LEU A 361 -1.78 21.26 -0.98
C LEU A 361 -3.24 21.60 -1.23
N SER A 362 -3.58 22.88 -1.29
CA SER A 362 -4.95 23.34 -1.50
C SER A 362 -5.09 24.13 -2.79
N PHE A 363 -6.14 23.82 -3.55
CA PHE A 363 -6.49 24.53 -4.77
C PHE A 363 -7.78 25.31 -4.55
N LYS A 364 -7.74 26.61 -4.85
CA LYS A 364 -8.92 27.47 -4.93
C LYS A 364 -9.20 27.79 -6.39
N LEU A 365 -10.45 27.59 -6.80
CA LEU A 365 -10.91 27.86 -8.16
C LEU A 365 -11.93 28.99 -8.12
N SER A 366 -11.87 29.87 -9.10
CA SER A 366 -12.81 30.99 -9.22
C SER A 366 -13.09 31.32 -10.69
N HIS A 367 -14.29 31.80 -10.97
CA HIS A 367 -14.70 32.33 -12.26
C HIS A 367 -15.25 33.74 -12.03
N ASP A 368 -14.78 34.73 -12.78
CA ASP A 368 -15.12 36.16 -12.56
C ASP A 368 -14.95 36.61 -11.10
N ASP A 369 -13.85 36.18 -10.46
CA ASP A 369 -13.53 36.40 -9.03
C ASP A 369 -14.54 35.81 -8.01
N ALA A 370 -15.55 35.06 -8.46
CA ALA A 370 -16.44 34.28 -7.60
C ALA A 370 -15.87 32.87 -7.37
N PRO A 371 -15.77 32.37 -6.11
CA PRO A 371 -15.33 31.01 -5.82
C PRO A 371 -16.23 29.96 -6.47
N LEU A 372 -15.62 28.96 -7.11
CA LEU A 372 -16.33 27.77 -7.58
C LEU A 372 -16.55 26.83 -6.39
N THR A 373 -17.82 26.61 -6.05
CA THR A 373 -18.23 25.79 -4.90
C THR A 373 -19.08 24.59 -5.31
N ASP A 374 -19.38 24.48 -6.60
CA ASP A 374 -20.26 23.51 -7.23
C ASP A 374 -19.49 22.52 -8.12
N LEU A 375 -18.23 22.25 -7.80
CA LEU A 375 -17.43 21.23 -8.48
C LEU A 375 -18.08 19.85 -8.34
N GLN A 376 -18.11 19.11 -9.43
CA GLN A 376 -18.57 17.73 -9.43
C GLN A 376 -17.41 16.77 -9.14
N PRO A 377 -17.69 15.57 -8.63
CA PRO A 377 -16.66 14.54 -8.56
C PRO A 377 -16.07 14.22 -9.94
N TYR A 378 -14.78 13.94 -9.96
CA TYR A 378 -14.03 13.38 -11.06
C TYR A 378 -13.34 12.12 -10.57
N LEU A 379 -13.59 10.99 -11.25
CA LEU A 379 -12.96 9.69 -10.93
C LEU A 379 -13.12 9.33 -9.43
N GLY A 380 -14.34 9.48 -8.91
CA GLY A 380 -14.71 9.17 -7.53
C GLY A 380 -14.30 10.18 -6.46
N GLU A 381 -13.64 11.28 -6.81
CA GLU A 381 -13.09 12.27 -5.85
C GLU A 381 -13.41 13.71 -6.26
N GLN A 382 -13.28 14.67 -5.33
CA GLN A 382 -13.56 16.09 -5.59
C GLN A 382 -12.50 16.77 -6.48
N GLY A 383 -11.36 16.11 -6.68
CA GLY A 383 -10.32 16.52 -7.62
C GLY A 383 -9.23 15.46 -7.66
N HIS A 384 -8.39 15.54 -8.68
CA HIS A 384 -7.27 14.61 -8.88
C HIS A 384 -5.97 15.38 -8.99
N LEU A 385 -4.91 14.90 -8.33
CA LEU A 385 -3.61 15.56 -8.37
C LEU A 385 -2.53 14.58 -8.79
N VAL A 386 -1.93 14.87 -9.95
CA VAL A 386 -0.72 14.19 -10.42
C VAL A 386 0.47 15.10 -10.20
N ILE A 387 1.56 14.54 -9.68
CA ILE A 387 2.79 15.27 -9.41
C ILE A 387 3.96 14.49 -10.00
N VAL A 388 4.83 15.17 -10.75
CA VAL A 388 6.04 14.57 -11.32
C VAL A 388 7.27 15.40 -10.97
N ARG A 389 8.30 14.76 -10.42
CA ARG A 389 9.61 15.36 -10.18
C ARG A 389 10.35 15.55 -11.50
N GLN A 390 10.94 16.73 -11.69
CA GLN A 390 11.77 16.97 -12.86
C GLN A 390 13.15 16.31 -12.67
N THR A 391 13.47 15.38 -13.58
CA THR A 391 14.76 14.70 -13.65
C THR A 391 15.20 14.57 -15.11
N ALA A 392 16.47 14.22 -15.34
CA ALA A 392 16.98 13.97 -16.69
C ALA A 392 16.35 12.73 -17.34
N LEU A 393 15.95 11.76 -16.52
CA LEU A 393 15.25 10.55 -16.95
C LEU A 393 14.17 10.26 -15.92
N LEU A 394 12.91 10.41 -16.32
CA LEU A 394 11.76 10.15 -15.48
C LEU A 394 11.64 8.66 -15.18
N THR A 395 11.48 8.36 -13.90
CA THR A 395 11.32 6.99 -13.38
C THR A 395 10.08 6.90 -12.52
N GLN A 396 9.69 5.68 -12.12
CA GLN A 396 8.56 5.48 -11.22
C GLN A 396 8.69 6.30 -9.93
N ALA A 397 9.90 6.49 -9.40
CA ALA A 397 10.15 7.24 -8.17
C ALA A 397 9.89 8.76 -8.31
N ASP A 398 9.74 9.25 -9.54
CA ASP A 398 9.46 10.65 -9.82
C ASP A 398 7.94 10.92 -9.89
N TYR A 399 7.09 9.89 -9.94
CA TYR A 399 5.64 9.98 -10.06
C TYR A 399 4.94 9.87 -8.70
N ILE A 400 4.00 10.78 -8.44
CA ILE A 400 3.16 10.77 -7.25
C ILE A 400 1.71 11.03 -7.68
N HIS A 401 0.82 10.14 -7.27
CA HIS A 401 -0.62 10.33 -7.37
C HIS A 401 -1.16 10.67 -5.98
N ALA A 402 -1.80 11.84 -5.83
CA ALA A 402 -2.37 12.28 -4.57
C ALA A 402 -3.91 12.31 -4.62
N HIS A 403 -4.52 11.78 -3.57
CA HIS A 403 -5.97 11.74 -3.38
C HIS A 403 -6.48 13.00 -2.68
N ALA A 404 -7.66 13.46 -3.08
CA ALA A 404 -8.34 14.56 -2.42
C ALA A 404 -8.87 14.14 -1.03
N LEU A 405 -8.83 15.07 -0.08
CA LEU A 405 -9.43 14.88 1.24
C LEU A 405 -10.96 14.76 1.12
N ARG A 406 -11.54 13.81 1.87
CA ARG A 406 -12.98 13.47 1.80
C ARG A 406 -13.93 14.55 2.32
N HIS A 407 -13.40 15.62 2.92
CA HIS A 407 -14.15 16.79 3.40
C HIS A 407 -13.36 18.07 3.12
N PRO A 408 -13.34 18.53 1.86
CA PRO A 408 -12.69 19.79 1.52
C PRO A 408 -13.32 20.95 2.32
N ALA A 409 -12.54 21.97 2.64
CA ALA A 409 -13.12 23.23 3.05
C ALA A 409 -14.02 23.75 1.92
N ALA A 410 -15.10 24.47 2.26
CA ALA A 410 -16.19 24.79 1.33
C ALA A 410 -15.76 25.44 -0.01
N GLU A 411 -14.59 26.08 -0.05
CA GLU A 411 -14.08 26.83 -1.21
C GLU A 411 -12.72 26.34 -1.71
N SER A 412 -12.26 25.15 -1.29
CA SER A 412 -10.95 24.64 -1.72
C SER A 412 -10.88 23.12 -1.77
N ILE A 413 -10.23 22.59 -2.80
CA ILE A 413 -9.91 21.16 -2.88
C ILE A 413 -8.50 20.92 -2.34
N SER A 414 -8.40 20.08 -1.31
CA SER A 414 -7.14 19.82 -0.62
C SER A 414 -6.66 18.39 -0.83
N PHE A 415 -5.35 18.23 -0.98
CA PHE A 415 -4.67 16.95 -1.17
C PHE A 415 -3.61 16.79 -0.07
N GLU A 416 -3.57 15.63 0.57
CA GLU A 416 -2.46 15.25 1.45
C GLU A 416 -1.45 14.41 0.67
N THR A 417 -0.19 14.81 0.73
CA THR A 417 0.90 14.10 0.05
C THR A 417 2.24 14.33 0.76
N SER A 418 3.30 13.67 0.29
CA SER A 418 4.67 13.98 0.70
C SER A 418 5.60 13.89 -0.51
N PHE A 419 6.68 14.67 -0.47
CA PHE A 419 7.67 14.70 -1.54
C PHE A 419 8.90 13.87 -1.13
N PRO A 420 9.22 12.74 -1.78
CA PRO A 420 10.28 11.85 -1.29
C PRO A 420 11.68 12.45 -1.33
N GLN A 421 11.95 13.35 -2.29
CA GLN A 421 13.27 13.92 -2.55
C GLN A 421 13.19 15.43 -2.77
N PRO A 422 14.24 16.20 -2.46
CA PRO A 422 14.33 17.59 -2.89
C PRO A 422 14.36 17.71 -4.42
N GLY A 423 13.87 18.85 -4.92
CA GLY A 423 13.88 19.14 -6.35
C GLY A 423 12.70 19.97 -6.81
N LEU A 424 12.67 20.20 -8.12
CA LEU A 424 11.55 20.86 -8.79
C LEU A 424 10.51 19.81 -9.18
N TYR A 425 9.24 20.08 -8.90
CA TYR A 425 8.13 19.21 -9.23
C TYR A 425 7.09 19.98 -10.04
N LYS A 426 6.45 19.29 -10.98
CA LYS A 426 5.28 19.77 -11.71
C LYS A 426 4.03 19.09 -11.16
N LEU A 427 3.02 19.89 -10.84
CA LEU A 427 1.71 19.45 -10.34
C LEU A 427 0.68 19.68 -11.45
N TRP A 428 -0.29 18.78 -11.57
CA TRP A 428 -1.49 18.94 -12.39
C TRP A 428 -2.71 18.60 -11.54
N GLY A 429 -3.40 19.64 -11.08
CA GLY A 429 -4.70 19.53 -10.43
C GLY A 429 -5.81 19.45 -11.48
N GLN A 430 -6.71 18.48 -11.34
CA GLN A 430 -7.79 18.20 -12.27
C GLN A 430 -9.13 18.30 -11.54
N PHE A 431 -10.01 19.15 -12.04
CA PHE A 431 -11.26 19.51 -11.38
C PHE A 431 -12.40 19.48 -12.38
N ASN A 432 -13.51 18.84 -12.03
CA ASN A 432 -14.69 18.78 -12.88
C ASN A 432 -15.62 19.95 -12.56
N HIS A 433 -15.73 20.88 -13.50
CA HIS A 433 -16.64 22.02 -13.44
C HIS A 433 -17.64 21.91 -14.58
N ALA A 434 -18.90 21.67 -14.25
CA ALA A 434 -20.01 21.53 -15.21
C ALA A 434 -19.80 20.45 -16.28
N GLY A 435 -19.04 19.39 -15.97
CA GLY A 435 -18.73 18.30 -16.91
C GLY A 435 -17.45 18.51 -17.72
N GLU A 436 -16.82 19.68 -17.62
CA GLU A 436 -15.52 19.97 -18.23
C GLU A 436 -14.39 19.80 -17.21
N ILE A 437 -13.31 19.15 -17.63
CA ILE A 437 -12.15 18.89 -16.77
C ILE A 437 -11.16 20.04 -16.91
N VAL A 438 -11.08 20.85 -15.86
CA VAL A 438 -10.13 21.95 -15.70
C VAL A 438 -8.81 21.35 -15.21
N VAL A 439 -7.75 21.49 -16.01
CA VAL A 439 -6.41 21.04 -15.64
C VAL A 439 -5.53 22.26 -15.38
N ALA A 440 -5.18 22.48 -14.11
CA ALA A 440 -4.31 23.56 -13.68
C ALA A 440 -2.94 23.03 -13.26
N ASP A 441 -1.88 23.57 -13.86
CA ASP A 441 -0.52 23.11 -13.62
C ASP A 441 0.34 24.11 -12.83
N PHE A 442 1.19 23.62 -11.94
CA PHE A 442 2.07 24.47 -11.12
C PHE A 442 3.45 23.84 -10.95
N TRP A 443 4.51 24.65 -11.05
CA TRP A 443 5.83 24.23 -10.59
C TRP A 443 5.98 24.54 -9.11
N VAL A 444 6.54 23.62 -8.34
CA VAL A 444 6.90 23.83 -6.93
C VAL A 444 8.36 23.45 -6.70
N GLN A 445 9.02 24.18 -5.81
CA GLN A 445 10.34 23.82 -5.32
C GLN A 445 10.21 23.13 -3.97
N VAL A 446 10.83 21.97 -3.83
CA VAL A 446 10.95 21.19 -2.59
C VAL A 446 12.41 21.27 -2.12
N THR A 447 12.61 21.54 -0.84
CA THR A 447 13.93 21.67 -0.20
C THR A 447 14.32 20.45 0.61
#